data_AF-A0A1V2MAI7-F1
#
_entry.id   AF-A0A1V2MAI7-F1
#
_cell.length_a   1.000
_cell.length_b   1.000
_cell.length_c   1.000
_cell.angle_alpha   90.00
_cell.angle_beta   90.00
_cell.angle_gamma   90.00
#
_symmetry.space_group_name_H-M   'P 1'
#
loop_
_entity.id
_entity.type
_entity.pdbx_description
1 polymer ?
#
loop_
_entity_poly.entity_id
_entity_poly.type
_entity_poly.pdbx_seq_one_letter_code
_entity_poly.pdbx_strand_id
1 'polypeptide(L)'
;MKKYNLKNPRNWKKIIFYLILTICIIILVLFILPTGYMVQINGKNIGIIENKKILNESLEVAMAQLKKQYNAEVKLDYRDNIVLVPFKILKNNKITSNFLITYLRENLDFMIEFKQLYANGKKIGIIENEKILDDLLQELTIMYYGVDKPSKFITELTTKPTFASVKSLLNLNQLVKISKQTTKSQILYQIRKGDTLLDIAKSLRINKDEITKNNPKIKNDVIVLGSIIEVTVDVPVIDVILTGKNSAREHMIYVYD
;
A
#
# COMPACT_ATOMS: atom_id res chain seq x y z
N MET A 1 -37.54 -86.25 21.77
CA MET A 1 -36.92 -85.07 22.42
C MET A 1 -35.40 -85.11 22.25
N LYS A 2 -34.84 -84.33 21.33
CA LYS A 2 -33.37 -84.16 21.17
C LYS A 2 -32.89 -83.06 22.12
N LYS A 3 -32.05 -83.40 23.10
CA LYS A 3 -31.39 -82.44 23.99
C LYS A 3 -30.37 -81.63 23.18
N TYR A 4 -30.55 -80.31 23.13
CA TYR A 4 -29.57 -79.37 22.61
C TYR A 4 -28.32 -79.41 23.50
N ASN A 5 -27.23 -79.93 22.96
CA ASN A 5 -25.97 -80.05 23.69
C ASN A 5 -25.26 -78.69 23.70
N LEU A 6 -24.88 -78.26 24.90
CA LEU A 6 -24.39 -76.92 25.22
C LEU A 6 -23.03 -76.64 24.55
N LYS A 7 -22.85 -75.38 24.13
CA LYS A 7 -21.65 -74.78 23.53
C LYS A 7 -20.33 -75.34 24.08
N ASN A 8 -19.47 -75.78 23.18
CA ASN A 8 -18.07 -76.14 23.44
C ASN A 8 -17.28 -74.93 24.02
N PRO A 9 -16.77 -75.01 25.27
CA PRO A 9 -16.14 -73.88 25.97
C PRO A 9 -14.72 -73.53 25.49
N ARG A 10 -14.30 -74.01 24.30
CA ARG A 10 -12.98 -73.70 23.72
C ARG A 10 -13.03 -72.70 22.56
N ASN A 11 -14.15 -72.59 21.85
CA ASN A 11 -14.29 -71.72 20.68
C ASN A 11 -14.67 -70.27 21.04
N TRP A 12 -15.49 -70.07 22.08
CA TRP A 12 -15.83 -68.73 22.58
C TRP A 12 -14.61 -67.94 23.09
N LYS A 13 -13.64 -68.60 23.74
CA LYS A 13 -12.37 -67.97 24.14
C LYS A 13 -11.55 -67.48 22.94
N LYS A 14 -11.55 -68.22 21.83
CA LYS A 14 -10.90 -67.79 20.58
C LYS A 14 -11.62 -66.62 19.92
N ILE A 15 -12.96 -66.63 19.92
CA ILE A 15 -13.77 -65.50 19.42
C ILE A 15 -13.51 -64.24 20.24
N ILE A 16 -13.50 -64.36 21.57
CA ILE A 16 -13.17 -63.26 22.49
C ILE A 16 -11.75 -62.76 22.25
N PHE A 17 -10.77 -63.66 22.07
CA PHE A 17 -9.39 -63.29 21.77
C PHE A 17 -9.26 -62.49 20.47
N TYR A 18 -9.86 -62.95 19.36
CA TYR A 18 -9.84 -62.21 18.10
C TYR A 18 -10.57 -60.88 18.21
N LEU A 19 -11.67 -60.82 18.96
CA LEU A 19 -12.42 -59.58 19.19
C LEU A 19 -11.56 -58.56 19.97
N ILE A 20 -10.87 -58.99 21.03
CA ILE A 20 -9.90 -58.14 21.76
C ILE A 20 -8.77 -57.69 20.84
N LEU A 21 -8.21 -58.59 20.03
CA LEU A 21 -7.14 -58.27 19.09
C LEU A 21 -7.58 -57.21 18.07
N THR A 22 -8.79 -57.33 17.51
CA THR A 22 -9.34 -56.32 16.60
C THR A 22 -9.55 -54.97 17.28
N ILE A 23 -10.03 -54.95 18.53
CA ILE A 23 -10.19 -53.71 19.30
C ILE A 23 -8.83 -53.06 19.58
N CYS A 24 -7.82 -53.84 19.96
CA CYS A 24 -6.45 -53.35 20.16
C CYS A 24 -5.87 -52.75 18.88
N ILE A 25 -6.10 -53.37 17.71
CA ILE A 25 -5.68 -52.84 16.41
C ILE A 25 -6.40 -51.51 16.11
N ILE A 26 -7.72 -51.43 16.34
CA ILE A 26 -8.48 -50.19 16.15
C ILE A 26 -7.95 -49.07 17.06
N ILE A 27 -7.71 -49.35 18.34
CA ILE A 27 -7.15 -48.37 19.29
C ILE A 27 -5.75 -47.91 18.84
N LEU A 28 -4.90 -48.83 18.39
CA LEU A 28 -3.57 -48.50 17.89
C LEU A 28 -3.64 -47.60 16.64
N VAL A 29 -4.53 -47.91 15.70
CA VAL A 29 -4.78 -47.07 14.52
C VAL A 29 -5.27 -45.68 14.92
N LEU A 30 -6.26 -45.59 15.82
CA LEU A 30 -6.77 -44.32 16.35
C LEU A 30 -5.67 -43.48 17.03
N PHE A 31 -4.70 -44.14 17.68
CA PHE A 31 -3.57 -43.46 18.31
C PHE A 31 -2.64 -42.80 17.28
N ILE A 32 -2.49 -43.41 16.09
CA ILE A 32 -1.61 -42.93 15.01
C ILE A 32 -2.29 -41.85 14.15
N LEU A 33 -3.63 -41.81 14.09
CA LEU A 33 -4.36 -40.84 13.27
C LEU A 33 -4.04 -39.38 13.67
N PRO A 34 -3.83 -38.48 12.68
CA PRO A 34 -3.62 -37.07 12.93
C PRO A 34 -4.87 -36.48 13.57
N THR A 35 -4.67 -35.61 14.56
CA THR A 35 -5.76 -34.95 15.30
C THR A 35 -5.86 -33.46 14.96
N GLY A 36 -5.00 -32.95 14.07
CA GLY A 36 -4.98 -31.58 13.61
C GLY A 36 -4.05 -31.37 12.40
N TYR A 37 -3.69 -30.12 12.16
CA TYR A 37 -2.86 -29.71 11.05
C TYR A 37 -1.79 -28.73 11.53
N MET A 38 -0.54 -28.98 11.14
CA MET A 38 0.54 -27.99 11.22
C MET A 38 0.34 -26.98 10.10
N VAL A 39 0.23 -25.70 10.47
CA VAL A 39 0.16 -24.58 9.54
C VAL A 39 1.58 -24.18 9.15
N GLN A 40 1.85 -24.22 7.85
CA GLN A 40 3.07 -23.71 7.24
C GLN A 40 2.74 -22.49 6.38
N ILE A 41 3.50 -21.40 6.55
CA ILE A 41 3.37 -20.18 5.74
C ILE A 41 4.74 -19.84 5.21
N ASN A 42 4.87 -19.73 3.88
CA ASN A 42 6.13 -19.45 3.20
C ASN A 42 7.26 -20.42 3.61
N GLY A 43 6.91 -21.71 3.78
CA GLY A 43 7.82 -22.78 4.18
C GLY A 43 8.16 -22.84 5.67
N LYS A 44 7.69 -21.89 6.50
CA LYS A 44 7.95 -21.84 7.94
C LYS A 44 6.80 -22.50 8.74
N ASN A 45 7.14 -23.39 9.66
CA ASN A 45 6.19 -23.96 10.62
C ASN A 45 5.73 -22.90 11.62
N ILE A 46 4.43 -22.61 11.66
CA ILE A 46 3.85 -21.56 12.50
C ILE A 46 3.22 -22.15 13.77
N GLY A 47 2.61 -23.33 13.64
CA GLY A 47 2.04 -24.08 14.75
C GLY A 47 0.83 -24.91 14.35
N ILE A 48 0.18 -25.55 15.32
CA ILE A 48 -0.85 -26.56 15.04
C ILE A 48 -2.25 -26.05 15.37
N ILE A 49 -3.19 -26.34 14.46
CA ILE A 49 -4.63 -26.08 14.59
C ILE A 49 -5.44 -27.38 14.57
N GLU A 50 -6.63 -27.38 15.16
CA GLU A 50 -7.49 -28.58 15.26
C GLU A 50 -8.09 -28.99 13.92
N ASN A 51 -8.47 -28.02 13.11
CA ASN A 51 -9.13 -28.27 11.84
C ASN A 51 -8.97 -27.06 10.92
N LYS A 52 -9.27 -27.27 9.64
CA LYS A 52 -9.11 -26.27 8.58
C LYS A 52 -10.00 -25.03 8.79
N LYS A 53 -11.12 -25.16 9.53
CA LYS A 53 -12.06 -24.05 9.80
C LYS A 53 -11.37 -22.90 10.55
N ILE A 54 -10.49 -23.23 11.50
CA ILE A 54 -9.74 -22.25 12.29
C ILE A 54 -8.87 -21.37 11.38
N LEU A 55 -8.21 -21.97 10.39
CA LEU A 55 -7.41 -21.21 9.41
C LEU A 55 -8.30 -20.27 8.59
N ASN A 56 -9.40 -20.79 8.05
CA ASN A 56 -10.31 -20.00 7.21
C ASN A 56 -10.93 -18.83 7.99
N GLU A 57 -11.41 -19.08 9.21
CA GLU A 57 -11.93 -18.03 10.10
C GLU A 57 -10.84 -17.00 10.45
N SER A 58 -9.60 -17.45 10.69
CA SER A 58 -8.49 -16.54 10.99
C SER A 58 -8.11 -15.66 9.80
N LEU A 59 -8.16 -16.21 8.57
CA LEU A 59 -7.96 -15.45 7.33
C LEU A 59 -9.07 -14.42 7.12
N GLU A 60 -10.33 -14.83 7.26
CA GLU A 60 -11.50 -13.94 7.17
C GLU A 60 -11.39 -12.77 8.15
N VAL A 61 -11.05 -13.06 9.41
CA VAL A 61 -10.88 -12.03 10.44
C VAL A 61 -9.69 -11.12 10.13
N ALA A 62 -8.55 -11.65 9.68
CA ALA A 62 -7.39 -10.85 9.29
C ALA A 62 -7.74 -9.89 8.13
N MET A 63 -8.43 -10.39 7.10
CA MET A 63 -8.92 -9.58 5.99
C MET A 63 -9.90 -8.52 6.47
N ALA A 64 -10.88 -8.87 7.31
CA ALA A 64 -11.86 -7.93 7.84
C ALA A 64 -11.21 -6.82 8.68
N GLN A 65 -10.18 -7.15 9.47
CA GLN A 65 -9.40 -6.16 10.22
C GLN A 65 -8.66 -5.20 9.29
N LEU A 66 -8.02 -5.71 8.23
CA LEU A 66 -7.35 -4.86 7.23
C LEU A 66 -8.35 -3.99 6.46
N LYS A 67 -9.48 -4.56 6.02
CA LYS A 67 -10.57 -3.82 5.36
C LYS A 67 -11.04 -2.67 6.23
N LYS A 68 -11.25 -2.91 7.53
CA LYS A 68 -11.65 -1.88 8.49
C LYS A 68 -10.55 -0.84 8.72
N GLN A 69 -9.30 -1.27 8.87
CA GLN A 69 -8.17 -0.39 9.15
C GLN A 69 -7.94 0.62 8.01
N TYR A 70 -7.98 0.15 6.77
CA TYR A 70 -7.71 0.97 5.59
C TYR A 70 -8.97 1.49 4.89
N ASN A 71 -10.15 1.11 5.38
CA ASN A 71 -11.44 1.38 4.75
C ASN A 71 -11.44 1.05 3.24
N ALA A 72 -10.89 -0.12 2.90
CA ALA A 72 -10.58 -0.52 1.52
C ALA A 72 -10.82 -2.02 1.31
N GLU A 73 -10.99 -2.42 0.05
CA GLU A 73 -11.06 -3.84 -0.29
C GLU A 73 -9.71 -4.54 -0.13
N VAL A 74 -9.76 -5.80 0.27
CA VAL A 74 -8.56 -6.61 0.53
C VAL A 74 -8.68 -7.92 -0.24
N LYS A 75 -7.61 -8.26 -0.96
CA LYS A 75 -7.42 -9.51 -1.68
C LYS A 75 -6.18 -10.22 -1.16
N LEU A 76 -6.18 -11.54 -1.22
CA LEU A 76 -4.98 -12.34 -1.00
C LEU A 76 -4.26 -12.51 -2.34
N ASP A 77 -2.94 -12.33 -2.36
CA ASP A 77 -2.16 -12.84 -3.48
C ASP A 77 -2.06 -14.37 -3.36
N TYR A 78 -2.51 -15.09 -4.38
CA TYR A 78 -2.46 -16.56 -4.41
C TYR A 78 -1.03 -17.13 -4.44
N ARG A 79 -0.01 -16.27 -4.49
CA ARG A 79 1.41 -16.66 -4.31
C ARG A 79 1.74 -17.09 -2.87
N ASP A 80 0.87 -16.80 -1.91
CA ASP A 80 1.05 -17.22 -0.52
C ASP A 80 0.91 -18.75 -0.38
N ASN A 81 2.03 -19.42 -0.09
CA ASN A 81 2.06 -20.86 0.11
C ASN A 81 1.62 -21.20 1.55
N ILE A 82 0.31 -21.14 1.81
CA ILE A 82 -0.27 -21.71 3.03
C ILE A 82 -0.42 -23.22 2.84
N VAL A 83 0.37 -24.00 3.58
CA VAL A 83 0.35 -25.47 3.52
C VAL A 83 -0.15 -26.03 4.85
N LEU A 84 -1.09 -26.96 4.77
CA LEU A 84 -1.59 -27.70 5.93
C LEU A 84 -1.05 -29.12 5.90
N VAL A 85 -0.16 -29.43 6.84
CA VAL A 85 0.41 -30.78 6.99
C VAL A 85 -0.32 -31.51 8.11
N PRO A 86 -0.94 -32.69 7.87
CA PRO A 86 -1.59 -33.47 8.92
C PRO A 86 -0.61 -33.75 10.08
N PHE A 87 -1.04 -33.48 11.32
CA PHE A 87 -0.16 -33.56 12.49
C PHE A 87 -0.90 -34.03 13.74
N LYS A 88 -0.18 -34.65 14.70
CA LYS A 88 -0.75 -35.04 16.00
C LYS A 88 -0.66 -33.86 16.99
N ILE A 89 -1.80 -33.43 17.50
CA ILE A 89 -1.85 -32.35 18.50
C ILE A 89 -1.27 -32.84 19.82
N LEU A 90 -0.36 -32.06 20.39
CA LEU A 90 0.13 -32.19 21.76
C LEU A 90 -0.31 -30.94 22.54
N LYS A 91 -0.50 -31.03 23.86
CA LYS A 91 -1.01 -29.90 24.66
C LYS A 91 -0.15 -28.62 24.56
N ASN A 92 1.14 -28.76 24.24
CA ASN A 92 2.14 -27.70 24.26
C ASN A 92 2.43 -27.07 22.88
N ASN A 93 1.83 -27.56 21.78
CA ASN A 93 2.19 -27.13 20.43
C ASN A 93 1.01 -26.54 19.62
N LYS A 94 -0.15 -26.38 20.27
CA LYS A 94 -1.33 -25.74 19.69
C LYS A 94 -1.18 -24.22 19.73
N ILE A 95 -1.45 -23.56 18.60
CA ILE A 95 -1.51 -22.10 18.52
C ILE A 95 -2.93 -21.58 18.79
N THR A 96 -3.01 -20.33 19.26
CA THR A 96 -4.30 -19.65 19.45
C THR A 96 -4.77 -19.00 18.15
N SER A 97 -6.08 -18.81 18.00
CA SER A 97 -6.63 -18.10 16.83
C SER A 97 -6.11 -16.67 16.74
N ASN A 98 -5.98 -15.96 17.86
CA ASN A 98 -5.45 -14.59 17.87
C ASN A 98 -4.00 -14.52 17.38
N PHE A 99 -3.15 -15.46 17.79
CA PHE A 99 -1.79 -15.55 17.29
C PHE A 99 -1.78 -15.79 15.78
N LEU A 100 -2.60 -16.73 15.30
CA LEU A 100 -2.71 -17.03 13.87
C LEU A 100 -3.20 -15.81 13.07
N ILE A 101 -4.25 -15.12 13.51
CA ILE A 101 -4.77 -13.89 12.87
C ILE A 101 -3.67 -12.84 12.73
N THR A 102 -2.96 -12.53 13.83
CA THR A 102 -1.86 -11.56 13.81
C THR A 102 -0.75 -11.99 12.87
N TYR A 103 -0.33 -13.26 12.95
CA TYR A 103 0.72 -13.79 12.08
C TYR A 103 0.33 -13.69 10.61
N LEU A 104 -0.89 -14.11 10.25
CA LEU A 104 -1.40 -14.01 8.88
C LEU A 104 -1.35 -12.56 8.40
N ARG A 105 -1.92 -11.62 9.16
CA ARG A 105 -1.95 -10.18 8.84
C ARG A 105 -0.57 -9.58 8.57
N GLU A 106 0.44 -10.01 9.31
CA GLU A 106 1.79 -9.45 9.22
C GLU A 106 2.69 -10.12 8.18
N ASN A 107 2.42 -11.38 7.83
CA ASN A 107 3.34 -12.21 7.04
C ASN A 107 2.78 -12.70 5.70
N LEU A 108 1.48 -12.53 5.45
CA LEU A 108 0.89 -12.79 4.14
C LEU A 108 0.92 -11.55 3.26
N ASP A 109 1.05 -11.77 1.96
CA ASP A 109 1.09 -10.69 0.97
C ASP A 109 -0.33 -10.26 0.60
N PHE A 110 -1.03 -9.67 1.57
CA PHE A 110 -2.31 -9.02 1.34
C PHE A 110 -2.15 -7.84 0.37
N MET A 111 -3.03 -7.82 -0.62
CA MET A 111 -3.18 -6.75 -1.59
C MET A 111 -4.40 -5.92 -1.21
N ILE A 112 -4.17 -4.67 -0.86
CA ILE A 112 -5.20 -3.74 -0.39
C ILE A 112 -5.46 -2.71 -1.49
N GLU A 113 -6.73 -2.35 -1.71
CA GLU A 113 -7.10 -1.33 -2.69
C GLU A 113 -6.70 0.07 -2.19
N PHE A 114 -5.65 0.61 -2.79
CA PHE A 114 -5.13 1.95 -2.54
C PHE A 114 -5.28 2.83 -3.79
N LYS A 115 -4.65 4.01 -3.78
CA LYS A 115 -4.67 4.96 -4.90
C LYS A 115 -3.28 5.07 -5.53
N GLN A 116 -3.20 4.77 -6.82
CA GLN A 116 -2.03 5.11 -7.64
C GLN A 116 -2.09 6.59 -8.01
N LEU A 117 -1.14 7.38 -7.53
CA LEU A 117 -0.99 8.80 -7.83
C LEU A 117 -0.24 9.03 -9.14
N TYR A 118 -0.77 9.95 -9.93
CA TYR A 118 -0.15 10.47 -11.14
C TYR A 118 -0.05 12.00 -11.05
N ALA A 119 1.03 12.55 -11.59
CA ALA A 119 1.25 13.99 -11.73
C ALA A 119 1.51 14.29 -13.22
N ASN A 120 0.68 15.15 -13.82
CA ASN A 120 0.67 15.41 -15.27
C ASN A 120 0.69 14.11 -16.10
N GLY A 121 -0.10 13.11 -15.68
CA GLY A 121 -0.18 11.79 -16.31
C GLY A 121 0.99 10.83 -16.02
N LYS A 122 2.08 11.28 -15.39
CA LYS A 122 3.23 10.42 -15.02
C LYS A 122 3.00 9.73 -13.69
N LYS A 123 3.26 8.42 -13.63
CA LYS A 123 3.16 7.60 -12.41
C LYS A 123 4.15 8.09 -11.35
N ILE A 124 3.65 8.47 -10.18
CA ILE A 124 4.46 8.92 -9.03
C ILE A 124 4.65 7.80 -8.01
N GLY A 125 3.55 7.19 -7.56
CA GLY A 125 3.59 6.12 -6.56
C GLY A 125 2.23 5.85 -5.96
N ILE A 126 2.18 4.97 -4.95
CA ILE A 126 0.93 4.52 -4.36
C ILE A 126 0.74 5.25 -3.03
N ILE A 127 -0.45 5.80 -2.81
CA ILE A 127 -0.85 6.49 -1.59
C ILE A 127 -2.07 5.78 -1.00
N GLU A 128 -2.20 5.84 0.33
CA GLU A 128 -3.30 5.17 1.03
C GLU A 128 -4.66 5.68 0.57
N ASN A 129 -4.82 7.01 0.58
CA ASN A 129 -6.01 7.72 0.16
C ASN A 129 -5.64 9.18 -0.16
N GLU A 130 -6.61 9.95 -0.67
CA GLU A 130 -6.38 11.32 -1.14
C GLU A 130 -6.09 12.33 -0.02
N LYS A 131 -6.38 12.00 1.24
CA LYS A 131 -6.13 12.90 2.39
C LYS A 131 -4.66 13.31 2.50
N ILE A 132 -3.73 12.42 2.14
CA ILE A 132 -2.28 12.74 2.17
C ILE A 132 -1.91 13.87 1.20
N LEU A 133 -2.75 14.14 0.19
CA LEU A 133 -2.53 15.23 -0.75
C LEU A 133 -2.80 16.59 -0.09
N ASP A 134 -3.69 16.67 0.90
CA ASP A 134 -3.91 17.89 1.68
C ASP A 134 -2.67 18.20 2.53
N ASP A 135 -2.14 17.18 3.21
CA ASP A 135 -0.89 17.30 3.99
C ASP A 135 0.29 17.68 3.08
N LEU A 136 0.37 17.08 1.88
CA LEU A 136 1.39 17.40 0.88
C LEU A 136 1.29 18.85 0.40
N LEU A 137 0.07 19.33 0.15
CA LEU A 137 -0.18 20.71 -0.26
C LEU A 137 0.32 21.68 0.81
N GLN A 138 0.00 21.41 2.06
CA GLN A 138 0.43 22.22 3.20
C GLN A 138 1.96 22.25 3.33
N GLU A 139 2.61 21.08 3.33
CA GLU A 139 4.07 20.96 3.43
C GLU A 139 4.80 21.70 2.31
N LEU A 140 4.35 21.53 1.06
CA LEU A 140 4.94 22.25 -0.08
C LEU A 140 4.68 23.76 0.02
N THR A 141 3.54 24.17 0.55
CA THR A 141 3.22 25.59 0.74
C THR A 141 4.16 26.23 1.75
N ILE A 142 4.32 25.61 2.92
CA ILE A 142 5.26 26.08 3.95
C ILE A 142 6.68 26.11 3.39
N MET A 143 7.06 25.08 2.63
CA MET A 143 8.39 25.00 2.04
C MET A 143 8.70 26.14 1.07
N TYR A 144 7.78 26.46 0.16
CA TYR A 144 8.01 27.48 -0.86
C TYR A 144 7.71 28.90 -0.40
N TYR A 145 6.85 29.07 0.60
CA TYR A 145 6.37 30.40 1.03
C TYR A 145 6.70 30.74 2.49
N GLY A 146 7.35 29.83 3.23
CA GLY A 146 7.79 29.98 4.61
C GLY A 146 6.68 29.90 5.66
N VAL A 147 5.42 29.79 5.25
CA VAL A 147 4.25 29.81 6.11
C VAL A 147 3.07 29.17 5.39
N ASP A 148 2.19 28.54 6.16
CA ASP A 148 0.95 27.97 5.67
C ASP A 148 0.00 29.07 5.20
N LYS A 149 -0.48 28.95 3.96
CA LYS A 149 -1.34 29.92 3.29
C LYS A 149 -2.27 29.18 2.34
N PRO A 150 -3.46 29.74 2.04
CA PRO A 150 -4.32 29.17 1.02
C PRO A 150 -3.57 28.96 -0.30
N SER A 151 -3.51 27.72 -0.74
CA SER A 151 -2.75 27.29 -1.91
C SER A 151 -3.52 26.23 -2.70
N LYS A 152 -3.02 25.92 -3.89
CA LYS A 152 -3.53 24.86 -4.75
C LYS A 152 -2.39 24.22 -5.52
N PHE A 153 -2.59 22.97 -5.94
CA PHE A 153 -1.73 22.34 -6.93
C PHE A 153 -1.91 23.02 -8.28
N ILE A 154 -0.80 23.34 -8.94
CA ILE A 154 -0.80 23.70 -10.36
C ILE A 154 -0.51 22.46 -11.23
N THR A 155 0.25 21.52 -10.71
CA THR A 155 0.40 20.19 -11.31
C THR A 155 -0.93 19.46 -11.28
N GLU A 156 -1.33 18.88 -12.41
CA GLU A 156 -2.54 18.07 -12.49
C GLU A 156 -2.31 16.75 -11.76
N LEU A 157 -2.99 16.57 -10.62
CA LEU A 157 -2.95 15.32 -9.86
C LEU A 157 -4.18 14.48 -10.15
N THR A 158 -3.95 13.21 -10.49
CA THR A 158 -5.02 12.23 -10.66
C THR A 158 -4.71 10.96 -9.90
N THR A 159 -5.75 10.28 -9.43
CA THR A 159 -5.62 8.98 -8.76
C THR A 159 -6.39 7.90 -9.50
N LYS A 160 -5.89 6.66 -9.43
CA LYS A 160 -6.61 5.46 -9.92
C LYS A 160 -6.57 4.38 -8.85
N PRO A 161 -7.66 3.63 -8.60
CA PRO A 161 -7.61 2.48 -7.70
C PRO A 161 -6.55 1.47 -8.14
N THR A 162 -5.81 0.90 -7.17
CA THR A 162 -4.83 -0.15 -7.42
C THR A 162 -4.73 -1.08 -6.22
N PHE A 163 -4.62 -2.38 -6.45
CA PHE A 163 -4.33 -3.35 -5.40
C PHE A 163 -2.82 -3.40 -5.17
N ALA A 164 -2.37 -3.17 -3.93
CA ALA A 164 -0.96 -3.20 -3.59
C ALA A 164 -0.70 -3.54 -2.12
N SER A 165 0.52 -3.95 -1.80
CA SER A 165 0.96 -4.18 -0.42
C SER A 165 1.18 -2.85 0.32
N VAL A 166 0.93 -2.84 1.63
CA VAL A 166 1.25 -1.71 2.53
C VAL A 166 2.71 -1.26 2.39
N LYS A 167 3.64 -2.19 2.12
CA LYS A 167 5.07 -1.91 1.93
C LYS A 167 5.37 -0.99 0.74
N SER A 168 4.44 -0.87 -0.21
CA SER A 168 4.58 -0.03 -1.41
C SER A 168 3.99 1.37 -1.25
N LEU A 169 3.34 1.66 -0.13
CA LEU A 169 2.77 2.97 0.14
C LEU A 169 3.88 4.01 0.34
N LEU A 170 3.71 5.14 -0.32
CA LEU A 170 4.50 6.34 -0.07
C LEU A 170 3.95 7.04 1.17
N ASN A 171 4.83 7.34 2.12
CA ASN A 171 4.53 8.25 3.20
C ASN A 171 4.72 9.71 2.76
N LEU A 172 4.25 10.65 3.59
CA LEU A 172 4.29 12.09 3.29
C LEU A 172 5.72 12.57 3.01
N ASN A 173 6.70 12.17 3.80
CA ASN A 173 8.10 12.56 3.63
C ASN A 173 8.68 12.09 2.28
N GLN A 174 8.34 10.87 1.86
CA GLN A 174 8.74 10.35 0.55
C GLN A 174 8.06 11.11 -0.59
N LEU A 175 6.76 11.40 -0.47
CA LEU A 175 6.04 12.23 -1.44
C LEU A 175 6.67 13.61 -1.56
N VAL A 176 6.89 14.32 -0.45
CA VAL A 176 7.56 15.63 -0.42
C VAL A 176 8.92 15.55 -1.11
N LYS A 177 9.73 14.52 -0.82
CA LYS A 177 11.04 14.33 -1.47
C LYS A 177 10.92 14.16 -2.99
N ILE A 178 9.95 13.38 -3.47
CA ILE A 178 9.71 13.19 -4.91
C ILE A 178 9.21 14.48 -5.55
N SER A 179 8.24 15.15 -4.92
CA SER A 179 7.64 16.41 -5.39
C SER A 179 8.68 17.50 -5.65
N LYS A 180 9.70 17.60 -4.78
CA LYS A 180 10.77 18.59 -4.90
C LYS A 180 11.78 18.33 -6.00
N GLN A 181 11.81 17.13 -6.59
CA GLN A 181 12.72 16.87 -7.69
C GLN A 181 12.35 17.80 -8.85
N THR A 182 13.32 18.52 -9.39
CA THR A 182 13.09 19.52 -10.44
C THR A 182 13.65 19.06 -11.78
N THR A 183 13.02 19.53 -12.85
CA THR A 183 13.57 19.49 -14.21
C THR A 183 13.71 20.91 -14.70
N LYS A 184 14.83 21.22 -15.34
CA LYS A 184 15.02 22.52 -16.01
C LYS A 184 14.15 22.56 -17.26
N SER A 185 13.32 23.59 -17.36
CA SER A 185 12.49 23.82 -18.54
C SER A 185 12.65 25.24 -19.03
N GLN A 186 12.75 25.40 -20.35
CA GLN A 186 12.58 26.71 -20.98
C GLN A 186 11.08 27.01 -21.06
N ILE A 187 10.71 28.19 -20.58
CA ILE A 187 9.32 28.65 -20.59
C ILE A 187 9.24 30.03 -21.23
N LEU A 188 8.10 30.26 -21.87
CA LEU A 188 7.65 31.58 -22.32
C LEU A 188 6.58 32.07 -21.37
N TYR A 189 6.70 33.32 -20.94
CA TYR A 189 5.70 34.01 -20.12
C TYR A 189 5.30 35.33 -20.79
N GLN A 190 4.00 35.52 -21.02
CA GLN A 190 3.47 36.78 -21.52
C GLN A 190 3.16 37.71 -20.35
N ILE A 191 3.75 38.91 -20.38
CA ILE A 191 3.60 39.92 -19.33
C ILE A 191 2.16 40.44 -19.27
N ARG A 192 1.62 40.51 -18.06
CA ARG A 192 0.23 40.87 -17.78
C ARG A 192 0.13 42.22 -17.08
N LYS A 193 -1.09 42.77 -17.07
CA LYS A 193 -1.36 44.06 -16.47
C LYS A 193 -1.08 43.98 -14.96
N GLY A 194 -0.21 44.87 -14.48
CA GLY A 194 0.16 44.95 -13.07
C GLY A 194 1.36 44.08 -12.68
N ASP A 195 1.94 43.31 -13.61
CA ASP A 195 3.17 42.59 -13.33
C ASP A 195 4.33 43.56 -13.11
N THR A 196 5.22 43.20 -12.18
CA THR A 196 6.56 43.77 -12.07
C THR A 196 7.59 42.68 -12.30
N LEU A 197 8.79 43.05 -12.79
CA LEU A 197 9.86 42.08 -13.02
C LEU A 197 10.21 41.31 -11.72
N LEU A 198 10.13 41.98 -10.57
CA LEU A 198 10.36 41.38 -9.27
C LEU A 198 9.29 40.35 -8.89
N ASP A 199 8.01 40.65 -9.14
CA ASP A 199 6.91 39.73 -8.82
C ASP A 199 6.91 38.51 -9.75
N ILE A 200 7.25 38.69 -11.02
CA ILE A 200 7.47 37.59 -11.97
C ILE A 200 8.60 36.69 -11.48
N ALA A 201 9.77 37.25 -11.14
CA ALA A 201 10.91 36.48 -10.64
C ALA A 201 10.56 35.68 -9.37
N LYS A 202 9.91 36.33 -8.39
CA LYS A 202 9.44 35.69 -7.16
C LYS A 202 8.46 34.56 -7.45
N SER A 203 7.50 34.77 -8.36
CA SER A 203 6.53 33.76 -8.73
C SER A 203 7.18 32.55 -9.41
N LEU A 204 8.12 32.78 -10.32
CA LEU A 204 8.87 31.74 -11.02
C LEU A 204 9.90 31.04 -10.11
N ARG A 205 10.21 31.61 -8.94
CA ARG A 205 11.21 31.14 -7.97
C ARG A 205 12.64 31.20 -8.50
N ILE A 206 12.94 32.26 -9.26
CA ILE A 206 14.25 32.51 -9.85
C ILE A 206 14.78 33.89 -9.44
N ASN A 207 16.06 34.14 -9.67
CA ASN A 207 16.59 35.50 -9.53
C ASN A 207 16.10 36.37 -10.72
N LYS A 208 15.80 37.63 -10.45
CA LYS A 208 15.48 38.66 -11.45
C LYS A 208 16.55 38.73 -12.55
N ASP A 209 17.82 38.55 -12.17
CA ASP A 209 18.95 38.59 -13.11
C ASP A 209 18.93 37.41 -14.11
N GLU A 210 18.31 36.29 -13.76
CA GLU A 210 18.13 35.17 -14.69
C GLU A 210 17.12 35.51 -15.79
N ILE A 211 16.13 36.35 -15.47
CA ILE A 211 15.19 36.86 -16.47
C ILE A 211 15.91 37.78 -17.45
N THR A 212 16.70 38.73 -16.97
CA THR A 212 17.37 39.72 -17.86
C THR A 212 18.47 39.09 -18.71
N LYS A 213 19.10 37.99 -18.25
CA LYS A 213 20.13 37.26 -19.00
C LYS A 213 19.66 36.77 -20.38
N ASN A 214 18.45 36.22 -20.45
CA ASN A 214 17.87 35.73 -21.70
C ASN A 214 17.06 36.81 -22.44
N ASN A 215 16.82 37.97 -21.80
CA ASN A 215 16.00 39.04 -22.34
C ASN A 215 16.75 40.38 -22.31
N PRO A 216 17.82 40.55 -23.12
CA PRO A 216 18.69 41.74 -23.10
C PRO A 216 17.97 43.04 -23.51
N LYS A 217 16.73 42.93 -24.02
CA LYS A 217 15.86 44.07 -24.34
C LYS A 217 15.28 44.74 -23.09
N ILE A 218 15.23 44.03 -21.96
CA ILE A 218 14.76 44.57 -20.68
C ILE A 218 15.88 45.42 -20.09
N LYS A 219 15.63 46.73 -19.96
CA LYS A 219 16.57 47.70 -19.38
C LYS A 219 15.93 48.41 -18.19
N ASN A 220 16.70 48.61 -17.12
CA ASN A 220 16.26 49.27 -15.89
C ASN A 220 14.95 48.68 -15.31
N ASP A 221 14.80 47.35 -15.36
CA ASP A 221 13.60 46.61 -14.94
C ASP A 221 12.30 47.00 -15.66
N VAL A 222 12.38 47.74 -16.78
CA VAL A 222 11.22 48.16 -17.55
C VAL A 222 10.74 47.01 -18.43
N ILE A 223 9.49 46.60 -18.20
CA ILE A 223 8.80 45.57 -18.97
C ILE A 223 7.57 46.12 -19.69
N VAL A 224 7.28 45.58 -20.87
CA VAL A 224 6.17 46.03 -21.72
C VAL A 224 5.01 45.06 -21.59
N LEU A 225 3.80 45.57 -21.33
CA LEU A 225 2.59 44.77 -21.29
C LEU A 225 2.41 43.95 -22.58
N GLY A 226 2.11 42.66 -22.45
CA GLY A 226 1.89 41.75 -23.57
C GLY A 226 3.17 41.22 -24.24
N SER A 227 4.35 41.73 -23.84
CA SER A 227 5.64 41.20 -24.32
C SER A 227 5.94 39.82 -23.70
N ILE A 228 6.75 39.04 -24.39
CA ILE A 228 7.12 37.68 -23.97
C ILE A 228 8.50 37.74 -23.30
N ILE A 229 8.60 37.07 -22.15
CA ILE A 229 9.84 36.78 -21.46
C ILE A 229 10.17 35.31 -21.68
N GLU A 230 11.39 35.05 -22.12
CA GLU A 230 11.94 33.70 -22.21
C GLU A 230 12.88 33.42 -21.05
N VAL A 231 12.64 32.36 -20.28
CA VAL A 231 13.48 32.06 -19.12
C VAL A 231 13.56 30.57 -18.85
N THR A 232 14.67 30.13 -18.28
CA THR A 232 14.84 28.76 -17.80
C THR A 232 14.45 28.69 -16.34
N VAL A 233 13.54 27.81 -15.98
CA VAL A 233 13.05 27.63 -14.60
C VAL A 233 13.20 26.19 -14.16
N ASP A 234 13.42 25.98 -12.87
CA ASP A 234 13.35 24.67 -12.24
C ASP A 234 11.90 24.33 -11.89
N VAL A 235 11.36 23.32 -12.57
CA VAL A 235 9.97 22.87 -12.45
C VAL A 235 9.91 21.62 -11.58
N PRO A 236 9.30 21.68 -10.38
CA PRO A 236 9.18 20.51 -9.52
C PRO A 236 8.18 19.50 -10.08
N VAL A 237 8.34 18.22 -9.74
CA VAL A 237 7.44 17.13 -10.15
C VAL A 237 6.00 17.40 -9.71
N ILE A 238 5.81 17.89 -8.48
CA ILE A 238 4.53 18.40 -7.99
C ILE A 238 4.74 19.82 -7.50
N ASP A 239 4.01 20.74 -8.10
CA ASP A 239 4.11 22.16 -7.84
C ASP A 239 2.82 22.73 -7.26
N VAL A 240 2.99 23.78 -6.47
CA VAL A 240 1.93 24.47 -5.75
C VAL A 240 2.08 25.97 -5.90
N ILE A 241 0.97 26.68 -5.78
CA ILE A 241 0.90 28.13 -5.83
C ILE A 241 -0.11 28.65 -4.81
N LEU A 242 0.04 29.91 -4.41
CA LEU A 242 -0.94 30.57 -3.53
C LEU A 242 -2.24 30.86 -4.29
N THR A 243 -3.37 30.56 -3.65
CA THR A 243 -4.70 30.83 -4.18
C THR A 243 -4.96 32.34 -4.21
N GLY A 244 -5.57 32.84 -5.28
CA GLY A 244 -5.94 34.25 -5.42
C GLY A 244 -4.79 35.20 -5.74
N LYS A 245 -3.56 34.70 -5.95
CA LYS A 245 -2.45 35.49 -6.48
C LYS A 245 -2.25 35.18 -7.96
N ASN A 246 -2.12 36.22 -8.79
CA ASN A 246 -1.73 36.07 -10.20
C ASN A 246 -0.28 35.58 -10.25
N SER A 247 -0.09 34.27 -10.37
CA SER A 247 1.22 33.63 -10.39
C SER A 247 1.66 33.46 -11.85
N ALA A 248 2.86 33.93 -12.19
CA ALA A 248 3.48 33.68 -13.49
C ALA A 248 3.59 32.17 -13.79
N ARG A 249 3.76 31.33 -12.75
CA ARG A 249 3.76 29.87 -12.86
C ARG A 249 2.49 29.30 -13.49
N GLU A 250 1.31 29.89 -13.27
CA GLU A 250 0.03 29.45 -13.86
C GLU A 250 -0.02 29.58 -15.39
N HIS A 251 0.85 30.39 -15.95
CA HIS A 251 0.75 30.85 -17.34
C HIS A 251 2.03 30.60 -18.11
N MET A 252 2.87 29.68 -17.62
CA MET A 252 4.06 29.22 -18.31
C MET A 252 3.65 28.41 -19.53
N ILE A 253 4.23 28.76 -20.67
CA ILE A 253 4.17 27.93 -21.87
C ILE A 253 5.51 27.23 -22.00
N TYR A 254 5.51 25.91 -21.90
CA TYR A 254 6.72 25.11 -22.07
C TYR A 254 7.17 25.14 -23.52
N VAL A 255 8.44 25.48 -23.74
CA VAL A 255 9.09 25.27 -25.03
C VAL A 255 9.48 23.80 -25.09
N TYR A 256 8.79 23.02 -25.92
CA TYR A 256 9.19 21.65 -26.22
C TYR A 256 10.13 21.69 -27.41
N ASP A 257 11.31 21.06 -27.27
CA ASP A 257 12.17 20.72 -28.39
C ASP A 257 11.53 19.66 -29.30
#